data_AF-A0AAJ6G4M6-F1
#
_entry.id   AF-A0AAJ6G4M6-F1
#
_cell.length_a   1.000
_cell.length_b   1.000
_cell.length_c   1.000
_cell.angle_alpha   90.00
_cell.angle_beta   90.00
_cell.angle_gamma   90.00
#
_symmetry.space_group_name_H-M   'P 1'
#
loop_
_entity.id
_entity.type
_entity.pdbx_description
1 polymer ?
#
loop_
_entity_poly.entity_id
_entity_poly.type
_entity_poly.pdbx_seq_one_letter_code
_entity_poly.pdbx_strand_id
1 'polypeptide(L)'
;MNTTALPLADDDLPLTDRLRAALDLLEAIEADRSVLDTLPDADRTRLHQVVAKVYHPEPKARRAKLKQQAKQRHQEKVAKAEALLEQTGIRALRRKPVFSTPNYFPPHAAGLHDASNGEHAAAAPEPVHSPELRHCYVCKQKFTQLHHFYDQMCPACAELNFFKRTETADLSGRVALLTGGRVKIGYQAGLKLLRAGAELIVTTRFPRDSAARYAEEPDFAEWGHRLQVYGLDLRHTPSVEAFCSELLATRPRLDFIINNACQTVRRPPQFYAHMMAGETAPLHEVPDTLRKLIGDYEGLRSAELLGTTASAALPVVQGRDFNAANGLARAAELSQVPLLDDELVAQQHLFPEGRLDQDLQQVDLRGRNSWRMLMAEVPSVELLETQLVNAIAPFIINARLKPLMLRTPERDKHIVNVSAMEGQFYRNFKTTRHPHTNMAKAALNMMTRTSAADYQNDGIHMNSVDTGWVTDEDPADIAAKKVKEERFHPPLDIVDGAARIVDPIIHGINTGEHVWGQFLKDYAPTDW
;
A
#
# COMPACT_ATOMS: atom_id res chain seq x y z
N MET A 1 23.96 11.08 -53.52
CA MET A 1 23.53 11.44 -54.89
C MET A 1 22.04 11.66 -54.86
N ASN A 2 21.60 12.88 -55.20
CA ASN A 2 20.20 13.31 -55.18
C ASN A 2 19.31 12.35 -55.97
N THR A 3 18.38 11.67 -55.30
CA THR A 3 17.22 11.05 -55.94
C THR A 3 16.23 12.14 -56.28
N THR A 4 16.36 12.70 -57.48
CA THR A 4 15.31 13.49 -58.12
C THR A 4 14.12 12.57 -58.40
N ALA A 5 13.03 12.75 -57.64
CA ALA A 5 11.73 12.20 -58.02
C ALA A 5 11.29 12.91 -59.32
N LEU A 6 11.07 12.14 -60.38
CA LEU A 6 10.44 12.64 -61.60
C LEU A 6 8.97 12.98 -61.33
N PRO A 7 8.42 14.02 -61.99
CA PRO A 7 7.03 14.41 -61.78
C PRO A 7 6.10 13.29 -62.26
N LEU A 8 5.16 12.89 -61.39
CA LEU A 8 4.05 12.01 -61.77
C LEU A 8 3.20 12.76 -62.79
N ALA A 9 3.02 12.17 -63.98
CA ALA A 9 2.03 12.63 -64.92
C ALA A 9 0.63 12.54 -64.29
N ASP A 10 -0.17 13.54 -64.63
CA ASP A 10 -1.51 13.89 -64.14
C ASP A 10 -2.56 12.88 -64.64
N ASP A 11 -2.51 11.65 -64.12
CA ASP A 11 -3.54 10.62 -64.33
C ASP A 11 -4.18 10.27 -62.99
N ASP A 12 -5.44 10.70 -62.82
CA ASP A 12 -6.30 10.65 -61.62
C ASP A 12 -6.73 9.22 -61.20
N LEU A 13 -6.02 8.19 -61.66
CA LEU A 13 -6.33 6.80 -61.35
C LEU A 13 -5.74 6.37 -60.00
N PRO A 14 -6.51 5.62 -59.17
CA PRO A 14 -5.99 5.01 -57.96
C PRO A 14 -4.71 4.21 -58.23
N LEU A 15 -3.73 4.30 -57.33
CA LEU A 15 -2.44 3.61 -57.47
C LEU A 15 -2.59 2.11 -57.77
N THR A 16 -3.63 1.47 -57.23
CA THR A 16 -3.97 0.07 -57.47
C THR A 16 -4.32 -0.23 -58.93
N ASP A 17 -5.03 0.68 -59.61
CA ASP A 17 -5.42 0.50 -61.01
C ASP A 17 -4.26 0.79 -61.96
N ARG A 18 -3.42 1.77 -61.61
CA ARG A 18 -2.15 2.01 -62.31
C ARG A 18 -1.19 0.82 -62.17
N LEU A 19 -1.22 0.13 -61.04
CA LEU A 19 -0.42 -1.09 -60.82
C LEU A 19 -0.94 -2.26 -61.66
N ARG A 20 -2.26 -2.40 -61.84
CA ARG A 20 -2.87 -3.41 -62.75
C ARG A 20 -2.47 -3.15 -64.19
N ALA A 21 -2.60 -1.91 -64.67
CA ALA A 21 -2.17 -1.57 -66.03
C ALA A 21 -0.66 -1.81 -66.25
N ALA A 22 0.17 -1.52 -65.23
CA ALA A 22 1.59 -1.84 -65.29
C ALA A 22 1.87 -3.35 -65.28
N LEU A 23 1.05 -4.15 -64.59
CA LEU A 23 1.15 -5.62 -64.60
C LEU A 23 0.78 -6.17 -65.98
N ASP A 24 -0.33 -5.75 -66.57
CA ASP A 24 -0.77 -6.16 -67.91
C ASP A 24 0.31 -5.85 -68.96
N LEU A 25 0.96 -4.68 -68.83
CA LEU A 25 2.07 -4.28 -69.70
C LEU A 25 3.32 -5.17 -69.50
N LEU A 26 3.64 -5.55 -68.26
CA LEU A 26 4.76 -6.45 -67.97
C LEU A 26 4.50 -7.87 -68.49
N GLU A 27 3.26 -8.36 -68.42
CA GLU A 27 2.84 -9.64 -69.00
C GLU A 27 2.89 -9.62 -70.54
N ALA A 28 2.51 -8.50 -71.17
CA ALA A 28 2.66 -8.32 -72.62
C ALA A 28 4.14 -8.33 -73.06
N ILE A 29 5.04 -7.71 -72.28
CA ILE A 29 6.49 -7.74 -72.50
C ILE A 29 7.06 -9.16 -72.29
N GLU A 30 6.50 -9.94 -71.36
CA GLU A 30 6.88 -11.35 -71.19
C GLU A 30 6.51 -12.18 -72.43
N ALA A 31 5.31 -11.97 -72.97
CA ALA A 31 4.80 -12.66 -74.15
C ALA A 31 5.56 -12.29 -75.44
N ASP A 32 6.01 -11.04 -75.57
CA ASP A 32 6.88 -10.59 -76.66
C ASP A 32 8.05 -9.75 -76.15
N ARG A 33 9.19 -10.41 -75.97
CA ARG A 33 10.42 -9.79 -75.48
C ARG A 33 11.11 -8.90 -76.51
N SER A 34 10.77 -9.01 -77.80
CA SER A 34 11.40 -8.20 -78.86
C SER A 34 11.03 -6.71 -78.73
N VAL A 35 9.92 -6.40 -78.05
CA VAL A 35 9.51 -5.05 -77.69
C VAL A 35 10.60 -4.33 -76.87
N LEU A 36 11.37 -5.05 -76.06
CA LEU A 36 12.47 -4.46 -75.27
C LEU A 36 13.64 -3.99 -76.14
N ASP A 37 13.82 -4.57 -77.33
CA ASP A 37 14.89 -4.18 -78.25
C ASP A 37 14.56 -2.89 -79.02
N THR A 38 13.30 -2.46 -78.97
CA THR A 38 12.85 -1.17 -79.54
C THR A 38 13.07 0.02 -78.59
N LEU A 39 13.36 -0.26 -77.31
CA LEU A 39 13.62 0.76 -76.30
C LEU A 39 15.08 1.24 -76.35
N PRO A 40 15.35 2.53 -76.10
CA PRO A 40 16.72 3.00 -75.87
C PRO A 40 17.39 2.22 -74.74
N ASP A 41 18.70 1.94 -74.89
CA ASP A 41 19.48 1.15 -73.92
C ASP A 41 19.38 1.68 -72.48
N ALA A 42 19.31 3.00 -72.32
CA ALA A 42 19.14 3.66 -71.03
C ALA A 42 17.81 3.30 -70.34
N ASP A 43 16.73 3.22 -71.11
CA ASP A 43 15.38 2.94 -70.59
C ASP A 43 15.18 1.46 -70.30
N ARG A 44 15.73 0.58 -71.15
CA ARG A 44 15.78 -0.87 -70.90
C ARG A 44 16.55 -1.18 -69.61
N THR A 45 17.71 -0.53 -69.43
CA THR A 45 18.53 -0.65 -68.21
C THR A 45 17.75 -0.15 -66.98
N ARG A 46 17.05 0.97 -67.11
CA ARG A 46 16.23 1.55 -66.03
C ARG A 46 15.06 0.65 -65.65
N LEU A 47 14.33 0.09 -66.63
CA LEU A 47 13.23 -0.85 -66.39
C LEU A 47 13.72 -2.06 -65.60
N HIS A 48 14.81 -2.70 -66.05
CA HIS A 48 15.39 -3.85 -65.36
C HIS A 48 15.83 -3.50 -63.93
N GLN A 49 16.47 -2.34 -63.73
CA GLN A 49 16.87 -1.90 -62.40
C GLN A 49 15.68 -1.63 -61.47
N VAL A 50 14.58 -1.05 -61.98
CA VAL A 50 13.38 -0.77 -61.18
C VAL A 50 12.67 -2.08 -60.83
N VAL A 51 12.45 -2.97 -61.80
CA VAL A 51 11.85 -4.30 -61.56
C VAL A 51 12.69 -5.09 -60.56
N ALA A 52 14.02 -5.08 -60.72
CA ALA A 52 14.94 -5.73 -59.77
C ALA A 52 14.88 -5.11 -58.37
N LYS A 53 14.75 -3.78 -58.23
CA LYS A 53 14.62 -3.11 -56.92
C LYS A 53 13.26 -3.34 -56.26
N VAL A 54 12.20 -3.51 -57.05
CA VAL A 54 10.85 -3.85 -56.55
C VAL A 54 10.82 -5.31 -56.08
N TYR A 55 11.43 -6.23 -56.84
CA TYR A 55 11.51 -7.65 -56.50
C TYR A 55 12.52 -7.95 -55.38
N HIS A 56 13.66 -7.25 -55.38
CA HIS A 56 14.72 -7.34 -54.38
C HIS A 56 14.95 -5.98 -53.71
N PRO A 57 14.05 -5.54 -52.80
CA PRO A 57 14.30 -4.35 -52.02
C PRO A 57 15.60 -4.54 -51.23
N GLU A 58 16.45 -3.50 -51.19
CA GLU A 58 17.78 -3.58 -50.58
C GLU A 58 17.72 -4.29 -49.21
N PRO A 59 18.68 -5.17 -48.87
CA PRO A 59 18.67 -5.94 -47.62
C PRO A 59 18.42 -5.09 -46.37
N LYS A 60 18.86 -3.83 -46.37
CA LYS A 60 18.61 -2.84 -45.30
C LYS A 60 17.12 -2.47 -45.17
N ALA A 61 16.42 -2.21 -46.29
CA ALA A 61 15.00 -1.86 -46.30
C ALA A 61 14.12 -3.06 -45.86
N ARG A 62 14.43 -4.28 -46.34
CA ARG A 62 13.75 -5.51 -45.89
C ARG A 62 13.94 -5.75 -44.39
N ARG A 63 15.16 -5.58 -43.88
CA ARG A 63 15.47 -5.71 -42.45
C ARG A 63 14.75 -4.65 -41.61
N ALA A 64 14.67 -3.41 -42.09
CA ALA A 64 13.94 -2.33 -41.42
C ALA A 64 12.43 -2.65 -41.32
N LYS A 65 11.80 -3.09 -42.43
CA LYS A 65 10.38 -3.49 -42.45
C LYS A 65 10.10 -4.67 -41.51
N LEU A 66 10.92 -5.72 -41.53
CA LEU A 66 10.78 -6.86 -40.62
C LEU A 66 10.96 -6.44 -39.14
N LYS A 67 11.92 -5.56 -38.85
CA LYS A 67 12.11 -4.98 -37.51
C LYS A 67 10.89 -4.17 -37.07
N GLN A 68 10.30 -3.37 -37.97
CA GLN A 68 9.10 -2.59 -37.68
C GLN A 68 7.89 -3.50 -37.43
N GLN A 69 7.67 -4.52 -38.27
CA GLN A 69 6.60 -5.51 -38.07
C GLN A 69 6.77 -6.33 -36.79
N ALA A 70 8.01 -6.70 -36.44
CA ALA A 70 8.30 -7.37 -35.17
C ALA A 70 8.03 -6.44 -33.98
N LYS A 71 8.41 -5.16 -34.07
CA LYS A 71 8.12 -4.14 -33.05
C LYS A 71 6.61 -3.95 -32.89
N GLN A 72 5.86 -3.84 -33.98
CA GLN A 72 4.41 -3.67 -33.96
C GLN A 72 3.72 -4.89 -33.33
N ARG A 73 4.06 -6.11 -33.75
CA ARG A 73 3.53 -7.35 -33.14
C ARG A 73 3.84 -7.45 -31.64
N HIS A 74 5.05 -7.03 -31.24
CA HIS A 74 5.42 -6.98 -29.83
C HIS A 74 4.56 -5.96 -29.05
N GLN A 75 4.36 -4.76 -29.60
CA GLN A 75 3.51 -3.73 -29.01
C GLN A 75 2.05 -4.18 -28.88
N GLU A 76 1.50 -4.82 -29.91
CA GLU A 76 0.15 -5.39 -29.88
C GLU A 76 0.01 -6.48 -28.82
N LYS A 77 1.01 -7.37 -28.69
CA LYS A 77 1.04 -8.41 -27.66
C LYS A 77 1.06 -7.79 -26.25
N VAL A 78 1.90 -6.78 -26.03
CA VAL A 78 2.00 -6.05 -24.76
C VAL A 78 0.69 -5.34 -24.43
N ALA A 79 0.08 -4.65 -25.40
CA ALA A 79 -1.19 -3.96 -25.20
C ALA A 79 -2.33 -4.93 -24.85
N LYS A 80 -2.39 -6.09 -25.53
CA LYS A 80 -3.37 -7.14 -25.22
C LYS A 80 -3.15 -7.75 -23.83
N ALA A 81 -1.88 -7.95 -23.43
CA ALA A 81 -1.55 -8.39 -22.09
C ALA A 81 -2.05 -7.37 -21.06
N GLU A 82 -1.70 -6.09 -21.24
CA GLU A 82 -2.08 -5.03 -20.30
C GLU A 82 -3.59 -4.88 -20.16
N ALA A 83 -4.33 -4.89 -21.27
CA ALA A 83 -5.79 -4.83 -21.27
C ALA A 83 -6.44 -5.97 -20.48
N LEU A 84 -5.80 -7.14 -20.42
CA LEU A 84 -6.23 -8.28 -19.63
C LEU A 84 -5.97 -8.06 -18.14
N LEU A 85 -4.80 -7.54 -17.79
CA LEU A 85 -4.43 -7.28 -16.40
C LEU A 85 -5.32 -6.18 -15.80
N GLU A 86 -5.65 -5.15 -16.60
CA GLU A 86 -6.54 -4.07 -16.18
C GLU A 86 -7.94 -4.57 -15.80
N GLN A 87 -8.38 -5.75 -16.26
CA GLN A 87 -9.67 -6.32 -15.89
C GLN A 87 -9.66 -6.97 -14.51
N THR A 88 -8.49 -7.22 -13.92
CA THR A 88 -8.40 -7.86 -12.59
C THR A 88 -8.93 -6.95 -11.48
N GLY A 89 -9.54 -7.56 -10.47
CA GLY A 89 -10.17 -6.85 -9.34
C GLY A 89 -9.21 -5.89 -8.62
N ILE A 90 -7.95 -6.28 -8.38
CA ILE A 90 -6.97 -5.44 -7.71
C ILE A 90 -6.66 -4.16 -8.51
N ARG A 91 -6.57 -4.25 -9.84
CA ARG A 91 -6.36 -3.07 -10.70
C ARG A 91 -7.63 -2.22 -10.81
N ALA A 92 -8.80 -2.85 -10.86
CA ALA A 92 -10.07 -2.14 -10.81
C ALA A 92 -10.22 -1.29 -9.53
N LEU A 93 -9.85 -1.83 -8.36
CA LEU A 93 -9.85 -1.09 -7.11
C LEU A 93 -8.85 0.08 -7.14
N ARG A 94 -7.64 -0.13 -7.67
CA ARG A 94 -6.61 0.92 -7.81
C ARG A 94 -7.02 2.08 -8.72
N ARG A 95 -7.98 1.88 -9.65
CA ARG A 95 -8.49 2.96 -10.51
C ARG A 95 -9.54 3.84 -9.82
N LYS A 96 -10.10 3.40 -8.69
CA LYS A 96 -11.07 4.22 -7.95
C LYS A 96 -10.38 5.48 -7.40
N PRO A 97 -11.06 6.63 -7.38
CA PRO A 97 -10.50 7.87 -6.87
C PRO A 97 -10.26 7.81 -5.35
N VAL A 98 -11.09 7.05 -4.63
CA VAL A 98 -11.00 6.83 -3.18
C VAL A 98 -11.07 5.33 -2.94
N PHE A 99 -10.23 4.83 -2.04
CA PHE A 99 -10.24 3.44 -1.63
C PHE A 99 -11.57 3.13 -0.92
N SER A 100 -12.30 2.12 -1.39
CA SER A 100 -13.54 1.67 -0.74
C SER A 100 -13.21 0.52 0.21
N THR A 101 -13.52 0.68 1.50
CA THR A 101 -13.47 -0.40 2.49
C THR A 101 -14.40 -1.54 2.02
N PRO A 102 -13.92 -2.78 1.90
CA PRO A 102 -14.80 -3.93 1.70
C PRO A 102 -15.63 -4.19 2.96
N ASN A 103 -16.91 -4.51 2.81
CA ASN A 103 -17.68 -5.08 3.93
C ASN A 103 -17.14 -6.49 4.22
N TYR A 104 -16.60 -6.67 5.42
CA TYR A 104 -16.21 -7.99 5.92
C TYR A 104 -17.43 -8.59 6.61
N PHE A 105 -18.23 -9.37 5.88
CA PHE A 105 -19.30 -10.14 6.51
C PHE A 105 -18.69 -11.32 7.30
N PRO A 106 -19.33 -11.77 8.40
CA PRO A 106 -18.97 -13.01 9.07
C PRO A 106 -18.82 -14.16 8.07
N PRO A 107 -18.05 -15.22 8.37
CA PRO A 107 -17.96 -16.34 7.45
C PRO A 107 -19.34 -16.95 7.39
N HIS A 108 -20.01 -16.79 6.26
CA HIS A 108 -21.20 -17.57 5.99
C HIS A 108 -20.79 -19.05 5.91
N ALA A 109 -21.69 -19.96 6.28
CA ALA A 109 -21.47 -21.39 6.08
C ALA A 109 -21.01 -21.65 4.64
N ALA A 110 -20.08 -22.59 4.44
CA ALA A 110 -19.52 -22.90 3.13
C ALA A 110 -20.65 -23.04 2.08
N GLY A 111 -20.64 -22.16 1.06
CA GLY A 111 -21.68 -22.08 0.03
C GLY A 111 -22.65 -20.90 0.13
N LEU A 112 -22.57 -20.07 1.18
CA LEU A 112 -23.38 -18.87 1.38
C LEU A 112 -22.54 -17.58 1.36
N HIS A 113 -21.39 -17.57 0.68
CA HIS A 113 -20.73 -16.30 0.37
C HIS A 113 -21.74 -15.38 -0.30
N ASP A 114 -21.92 -14.19 0.27
CA ASP A 114 -22.82 -13.19 -0.26
C ASP A 114 -22.48 -12.91 -1.74
N ALA A 115 -23.30 -13.46 -2.63
CA ALA A 115 -23.20 -13.27 -4.07
C ALA A 115 -23.57 -11.85 -4.49
N SER A 116 -23.96 -10.95 -3.57
CA SER A 116 -24.29 -9.56 -3.90
C SER A 116 -23.08 -8.65 -4.15
N ASN A 117 -21.85 -9.12 -3.90
CA ASN A 117 -20.62 -8.53 -4.49
C ASN A 117 -20.22 -9.16 -5.83
N GLY A 118 -21.04 -10.08 -6.35
CA GLY A 118 -20.86 -10.77 -7.62
C GLY A 118 -22.20 -11.01 -8.29
N GLU A 119 -22.85 -9.94 -8.75
CA GLU A 119 -23.97 -10.12 -9.68
C GLU A 119 -23.50 -10.98 -10.86
N HIS A 120 -24.21 -12.09 -11.04
CA HIS A 120 -24.02 -13.17 -12.02
C HIS A 120 -23.08 -14.32 -11.61
N ALA A 121 -23.64 -15.28 -10.86
CA ALA A 121 -23.25 -16.69 -10.95
C ALA A 121 -23.63 -17.26 -12.33
N ALA A 122 -22.98 -16.75 -13.38
CA ALA A 122 -22.86 -17.43 -14.66
C ALA A 122 -21.82 -18.56 -14.50
N ALA A 123 -21.87 -19.57 -15.38
CA ALA A 123 -20.89 -20.64 -15.45
C ALA A 123 -19.47 -20.08 -15.26
N ALA A 124 -18.65 -20.74 -14.41
CA ALA A 124 -17.31 -20.28 -14.08
C ALA A 124 -16.58 -19.91 -15.39
N PRO A 125 -16.26 -18.63 -15.62
CA PRO A 125 -15.69 -18.20 -16.89
C PRO A 125 -14.40 -18.98 -17.14
N GLU A 126 -14.13 -19.30 -18.41
CA GLU A 126 -12.92 -20.04 -18.75
C GLU A 126 -11.67 -19.34 -18.17
N PRO A 127 -10.70 -20.10 -17.65
CA PRO A 127 -9.54 -19.52 -17.01
C PRO A 127 -8.80 -18.58 -17.98
N VAL A 128 -8.68 -17.33 -17.57
CA VAL A 128 -8.04 -16.30 -18.37
C VAL A 128 -6.53 -16.46 -18.28
N HIS A 129 -5.83 -16.51 -19.42
CA HIS A 129 -4.38 -16.70 -19.46
C HIS A 129 -3.66 -15.46 -19.99
N SER A 130 -2.67 -15.01 -19.23
CA SER A 130 -1.70 -14.02 -19.67
C SER A 130 -0.90 -14.53 -20.88
N PRO A 131 -0.73 -13.71 -21.94
CA PRO A 131 0.11 -14.05 -23.09
C PRO A 131 1.62 -13.97 -22.76
N GLU A 132 1.97 -13.46 -21.58
CA GLU A 132 3.32 -13.38 -21.03
C GLU A 132 3.47 -14.32 -19.82
N LEU A 133 4.63 -14.98 -19.71
CA LEU A 133 4.97 -15.81 -18.56
C LEU A 133 5.29 -14.91 -17.36
N ARG A 134 4.52 -15.03 -16.27
CA ARG A 134 4.65 -14.20 -15.07
C ARG A 134 5.32 -14.97 -13.93
N HIS A 135 5.79 -14.27 -12.90
CA HIS A 135 6.33 -14.85 -11.67
C HIS A 135 5.42 -14.50 -10.49
N CYS A 136 5.04 -15.50 -9.70
CA CYS A 136 4.18 -15.31 -8.54
C CYS A 136 4.89 -14.45 -7.48
N TYR A 137 4.20 -13.44 -6.96
CA TYR A 137 4.73 -12.58 -5.90
C TYR A 137 5.06 -13.37 -4.62
N VAL A 138 4.27 -14.38 -4.27
CA VAL A 138 4.44 -15.18 -3.06
C VAL A 138 5.49 -16.28 -3.29
N CYS A 139 5.15 -17.33 -4.03
CA CYS A 139 5.99 -18.54 -4.16
C CYS A 139 7.08 -18.45 -5.25
N LYS A 140 7.16 -17.35 -6.01
CA LYS A 140 8.11 -17.11 -7.11
C LYS A 140 8.02 -18.07 -8.30
N GLN A 141 7.09 -19.03 -8.29
CA GLN A 141 6.85 -19.93 -9.42
C GLN A 141 6.31 -19.18 -10.64
N LYS A 142 6.60 -19.72 -11.83
CA LYS A 142 6.13 -19.16 -13.10
C LYS A 142 4.70 -19.59 -13.39
N PHE A 143 3.88 -18.68 -13.91
CA PHE A 143 2.48 -18.94 -14.19
C PHE A 143 1.97 -18.10 -15.37
N THR A 144 0.88 -18.52 -15.99
CA THR A 144 0.17 -17.79 -17.05
C THR A 144 -1.31 -17.62 -16.75
N GLN A 145 -1.94 -18.57 -16.07
CA GLN A 145 -3.33 -18.47 -15.63
C GLN A 145 -3.49 -17.33 -14.61
N LEU A 146 -4.35 -16.37 -14.90
CA LEU A 146 -4.66 -15.23 -14.04
C LEU A 146 -5.81 -15.58 -13.08
N HIS A 147 -5.72 -15.04 -11.86
CA HIS A 147 -6.84 -15.03 -10.92
C HIS A 147 -7.75 -13.83 -11.24
N HIS A 148 -9.05 -13.95 -10.98
CA HIS A 148 -10.01 -12.87 -11.27
C HIS A 148 -9.67 -11.58 -10.50
N PHE A 149 -9.09 -11.69 -9.31
CA PHE A 149 -8.70 -10.56 -8.47
C PHE A 149 -7.23 -10.16 -8.60
N TYR A 150 -6.29 -11.11 -8.58
CA TYR A 150 -4.85 -10.83 -8.52
C TYR A 150 -4.17 -11.08 -9.86
N ASP A 151 -3.38 -10.13 -10.32
CA ASP A 151 -2.62 -10.26 -11.56
C ASP A 151 -1.17 -10.71 -11.35
N GLN A 152 -0.62 -10.58 -10.14
CA GLN A 152 0.78 -10.88 -9.80
C GLN A 152 0.97 -12.17 -8.96
N MET A 153 -0.04 -13.03 -8.85
CA MET A 153 0.04 -14.30 -8.10
C MET A 153 -0.42 -15.49 -8.94
N CYS A 154 0.22 -16.64 -8.75
CA CYS A 154 -0.30 -17.89 -9.33
C CYS A 154 -1.65 -18.24 -8.69
N PRO A 155 -2.50 -19.06 -9.34
CA PRO A 155 -3.84 -19.37 -8.85
C PRO A 155 -3.88 -19.83 -7.39
N ALA A 156 -3.02 -20.77 -6.98
CA ALA A 156 -3.01 -21.28 -5.61
C ALA A 156 -2.70 -20.19 -4.54
N CYS A 157 -1.71 -19.34 -4.80
CA CYS A 157 -1.39 -18.24 -3.87
C CYS A 157 -2.48 -17.16 -3.89
N ALA A 158 -3.05 -16.89 -5.07
CA ALA A 158 -4.12 -15.91 -5.24
C ALA A 158 -5.38 -16.32 -4.46
N GLU A 159 -5.81 -17.57 -4.57
CA GLU A 159 -6.95 -18.13 -3.84
C GLU A 159 -6.76 -18.02 -2.33
N LEU A 160 -5.59 -18.44 -1.82
CA LEU A 160 -5.28 -18.30 -0.38
C LEU A 160 -5.35 -16.84 0.07
N ASN A 161 -4.72 -15.93 -0.66
CA ASN A 161 -4.72 -14.52 -0.31
C ASN A 161 -6.13 -13.93 -0.36
N PHE A 162 -6.92 -14.28 -1.37
CA PHE A 162 -8.28 -13.81 -1.53
C PHE A 162 -9.17 -14.29 -0.38
N PHE A 163 -9.07 -15.57 0.00
CA PHE A 163 -9.75 -16.13 1.17
C PHE A 163 -9.36 -15.38 2.46
N LYS A 164 -8.05 -15.17 2.68
CA LYS A 164 -7.53 -14.48 3.88
C LYS A 164 -8.03 -13.04 4.01
N ARG A 165 -8.34 -12.34 2.90
CA ARG A 165 -8.98 -11.00 2.95
C ARG A 165 -10.28 -11.04 3.76
N THR A 166 -11.08 -12.09 3.57
CA THR A 166 -12.42 -12.24 4.17
C THR A 166 -12.46 -13.14 5.40
N GLU A 167 -11.42 -13.93 5.67
CA GLU A 167 -11.39 -14.83 6.83
C GLU A 167 -11.60 -14.06 8.14
N THR A 168 -12.43 -14.57 9.03
CA THR A 168 -12.71 -13.95 10.33
C THR A 168 -12.88 -15.04 11.41
N ALA A 169 -13.03 -14.61 12.65
CA ALA A 169 -13.21 -15.45 13.85
C ALA A 169 -14.18 -14.76 14.81
N ASP A 170 -14.79 -15.51 15.74
CA ASP A 170 -15.56 -14.90 16.83
C ASP A 170 -14.61 -14.42 17.92
N LEU A 171 -14.49 -13.09 18.05
CA LEU A 171 -13.69 -12.39 19.05
C LEU A 171 -14.57 -11.72 20.11
N SER A 172 -15.84 -12.13 20.24
CA SER A 172 -16.76 -11.60 21.24
C SER A 172 -16.18 -11.72 22.65
N GLY A 173 -16.19 -10.61 23.40
CA GLY A 173 -15.64 -10.55 24.75
C GLY A 173 -14.11 -10.48 24.83
N ARG A 174 -13.41 -10.40 23.69
CA ARG A 174 -11.97 -10.12 23.61
C ARG A 174 -11.70 -8.63 23.48
N VAL A 175 -10.56 -8.17 24.00
CA VAL A 175 -10.13 -6.76 23.92
C VAL A 175 -8.82 -6.66 23.16
N ALA A 176 -8.77 -5.79 22.14
CA ALA A 176 -7.59 -5.54 21.31
C ALA A 176 -7.10 -4.09 21.43
N LEU A 177 -5.79 -3.91 21.54
CA LEU A 177 -5.11 -2.63 21.36
C LEU A 177 -4.48 -2.58 19.98
N LEU A 178 -4.81 -1.57 19.18
CA LEU A 178 -4.27 -1.35 17.84
C LEU A 178 -3.63 0.03 17.72
N THR A 179 -2.32 0.06 17.47
CA THR A 179 -1.63 1.32 17.22
C THR A 179 -1.70 1.73 15.75
N GLY A 180 -1.91 3.01 15.47
CA GLY A 180 -1.96 3.54 14.11
C GLY A 180 -3.24 3.17 13.35
N GLY A 181 -4.39 3.12 14.02
CA GLY A 181 -5.66 2.67 13.43
C GLY A 181 -6.44 3.73 12.61
N ARG A 182 -5.87 4.92 12.38
CA ARG A 182 -6.59 6.01 11.69
C ARG A 182 -6.82 5.77 10.21
N VAL A 183 -5.83 5.23 9.51
CA VAL A 183 -5.83 5.08 8.04
C VAL A 183 -5.09 3.83 7.58
N LYS A 184 -5.22 3.50 6.29
CA LYS A 184 -4.52 2.41 5.58
C LYS A 184 -4.71 1.05 6.28
N ILE A 185 -3.64 0.27 6.40
CA ILE A 185 -3.63 -1.08 6.99
C ILE A 185 -4.22 -1.10 8.39
N GLY A 186 -3.86 -0.12 9.24
CA GLY A 186 -4.36 -0.04 10.61
C GLY A 186 -5.88 0.14 10.65
N TYR A 187 -6.42 1.06 9.85
CA TYR A 187 -7.87 1.27 9.77
C TYR A 187 -8.62 0.00 9.36
N GLN A 188 -8.14 -0.66 8.29
CA GLN A 188 -8.73 -1.92 7.80
C GLN A 188 -8.61 -3.07 8.82
N ALA A 189 -7.49 -3.18 9.53
CA ALA A 189 -7.32 -4.17 10.60
C ALA A 189 -8.28 -3.89 11.77
N GLY A 190 -8.47 -2.63 12.14
CA GLY A 190 -9.43 -2.23 13.17
C GLY A 190 -10.87 -2.62 12.80
N LEU A 191 -11.30 -2.34 11.56
CA LEU A 191 -12.62 -2.77 11.09
C LEU A 191 -12.78 -4.29 11.12
N LYS A 192 -11.74 -5.03 10.75
CA LYS A 192 -11.76 -6.50 10.78
C LYS A 192 -11.91 -7.04 12.20
N LEU A 193 -11.22 -6.47 13.18
CA LEU A 193 -11.34 -6.84 14.60
C LEU A 193 -12.72 -6.48 15.18
N LEU A 194 -13.25 -5.29 14.85
CA LEU A 194 -14.57 -4.83 15.28
C LEU A 194 -15.69 -5.71 14.70
N ARG A 195 -15.64 -6.01 13.39
CA ARG A 195 -16.60 -6.89 12.71
C ARG A 195 -16.48 -8.35 13.17
N ALA A 196 -15.33 -8.75 13.70
CA ALA A 196 -15.12 -10.03 14.37
C ALA A 196 -15.65 -10.09 15.81
N GLY A 197 -16.11 -8.98 16.40
CA GLY A 197 -16.71 -8.97 17.74
C GLY A 197 -15.83 -8.43 18.88
N ALA A 198 -14.57 -8.06 18.61
CA ALA A 198 -13.66 -7.56 19.64
C ALA A 198 -14.03 -6.14 20.13
N GLU A 199 -13.80 -5.85 21.40
CA GLU A 199 -13.59 -4.46 21.86
C GLU A 199 -12.26 -3.96 21.33
N LEU A 200 -12.24 -2.74 20.78
CA LEU A 200 -11.06 -2.19 20.12
C LEU A 200 -10.67 -0.84 20.72
N ILE A 201 -9.43 -0.78 21.21
CA ILE A 201 -8.75 0.45 21.61
C ILE A 201 -7.81 0.83 20.45
N VAL A 202 -8.11 1.93 19.77
CA VAL A 202 -7.26 2.48 18.70
C VAL A 202 -6.42 3.62 19.24
N THR A 203 -5.13 3.65 18.88
CA THR A 203 -4.28 4.83 19.10
C THR A 203 -3.86 5.49 17.80
N THR A 204 -3.79 6.81 17.81
CA THR A 204 -3.40 7.64 16.65
C THR A 204 -2.98 9.03 17.12
N ARG A 205 -2.21 9.77 16.33
CA ARG A 205 -1.94 11.19 16.61
C ARG A 205 -3.18 12.08 16.44
N PHE A 206 -4.14 11.66 15.61
CA PHE A 206 -5.31 12.43 15.22
C PHE A 206 -6.59 11.66 15.58
N PRO A 207 -6.98 11.66 16.88
CA PRO A 207 -8.09 10.84 17.37
C PRO A 207 -9.45 11.28 16.85
N ARG A 208 -9.69 12.57 16.63
CA ARG A 208 -11.00 13.05 16.16
C ARG A 208 -11.24 12.71 14.69
N ASP A 209 -10.24 12.88 13.83
CA ASP A 209 -10.27 12.41 12.43
C ASP A 209 -10.48 10.89 12.38
N SER A 210 -9.80 10.13 13.24
CA SER A 210 -10.00 8.67 13.31
C SER A 210 -11.41 8.29 13.74
N ALA A 211 -11.95 8.95 14.76
CA ALA A 211 -13.32 8.70 15.23
C ALA A 211 -14.35 9.01 14.13
N ALA A 212 -14.17 10.12 13.40
CA ALA A 212 -15.03 10.48 12.27
C ALA A 212 -15.01 9.40 11.18
N ARG A 213 -13.81 8.94 10.78
CA ARG A 213 -13.66 7.88 9.76
C ARG A 213 -14.33 6.57 10.15
N TYR A 214 -14.25 6.16 11.42
CA TYR A 214 -14.96 4.95 11.86
C TYR A 214 -16.48 5.18 11.89
N ALA A 215 -16.95 6.35 12.30
CA ALA A 215 -18.37 6.69 12.35
C ALA A 215 -19.04 6.79 10.97
N GLU A 216 -18.27 6.98 9.90
CA GLU A 216 -18.74 6.99 8.51
C GLU A 216 -18.98 5.59 7.92
N GLU A 217 -18.53 4.52 8.58
CA GLU A 217 -18.73 3.16 8.07
C GLU A 217 -20.22 2.76 8.15
N PRO A 218 -20.80 2.16 7.10
CA PRO A 218 -22.25 1.88 7.04
C PRO A 218 -22.79 1.02 8.18
N ASP A 219 -21.97 0.12 8.71
CA ASP A 219 -22.26 -0.82 9.78
C ASP A 219 -21.80 -0.32 11.16
N PHE A 220 -21.39 0.96 11.28
CA PHE A 220 -20.89 1.54 12.54
C PHE A 220 -21.85 1.34 13.71
N ALA A 221 -23.17 1.39 13.49
CA ALA A 221 -24.16 1.18 14.55
C ALA A 221 -24.06 -0.20 15.23
N GLU A 222 -23.54 -1.21 14.53
CA GLU A 222 -23.43 -2.59 15.03
C GLU A 222 -22.27 -2.79 16.01
N TRP A 223 -21.19 -2.01 15.86
CA TRP A 223 -19.95 -2.23 16.61
C TRP A 223 -19.33 -0.96 17.22
N GLY A 224 -19.81 0.23 16.89
CA GLY A 224 -19.25 1.51 17.34
C GLY A 224 -19.21 1.65 18.86
N HIS A 225 -20.12 0.99 19.58
CA HIS A 225 -20.13 0.94 21.05
C HIS A 225 -18.95 0.18 21.67
N ARG A 226 -18.21 -0.60 20.87
CA ARG A 226 -17.00 -1.36 21.25
C ARG A 226 -15.70 -0.66 20.84
N LEU A 227 -15.78 0.47 20.14
CA LEU A 227 -14.62 1.22 19.68
C LEU A 227 -14.30 2.35 20.66
N GLN A 228 -13.02 2.51 20.97
CA GLN A 228 -12.49 3.68 21.63
C GLN A 228 -11.22 4.18 20.96
N VAL A 229 -11.03 5.50 20.93
CA VAL A 229 -9.95 6.14 20.20
C VAL A 229 -9.17 7.07 21.13
N TYR A 230 -7.87 6.82 21.25
CA TYR A 230 -6.94 7.62 22.04
C TYR A 230 -5.94 8.38 21.15
N GLY A 231 -5.75 9.66 21.49
CA GLY A 231 -4.62 10.44 20.99
C GLY A 231 -3.32 9.94 21.62
N LEU A 232 -2.36 9.50 20.79
CA LEU A 232 -1.04 9.09 21.24
C LEU A 232 0.01 9.35 20.15
N ASP A 233 1.02 10.15 20.48
CA ASP A 233 2.21 10.31 19.66
C ASP A 233 3.34 9.40 20.16
N LEU A 234 3.64 8.36 19.40
CA LEU A 234 4.68 7.38 19.77
C LEU A 234 6.11 7.95 19.76
N ARG A 235 6.30 9.16 19.22
CA ARG A 235 7.57 9.90 19.34
C ARG A 235 7.78 10.43 20.76
N HIS A 236 6.72 10.56 21.55
CA HIS A 236 6.78 11.08 22.91
C HIS A 236 6.69 9.94 23.94
N THR A 237 7.85 9.37 24.28
CA THR A 237 7.98 8.24 25.22
C THR A 237 7.22 8.41 26.55
N PRO A 238 7.24 9.59 27.22
CA PRO A 238 6.47 9.77 28.44
C PRO A 238 4.96 9.56 28.25
N SER A 239 4.41 9.90 27.09
CA SER A 239 2.99 9.66 26.80
C SER A 239 2.67 8.19 26.55
N VAL A 240 3.61 7.43 25.98
CA VAL A 240 3.45 5.98 25.82
C VAL A 240 3.40 5.31 27.20
N GLU A 241 4.29 5.67 28.13
CA GLU A 241 4.28 5.16 29.51
C GLU A 241 3.00 5.58 30.26
N ALA A 242 2.56 6.83 30.11
CA ALA A 242 1.32 7.32 30.72
C ALA A 242 0.08 6.58 30.17
N PHE A 243 0.03 6.37 28.86
CA PHE A 243 -1.03 5.58 28.22
C PHE A 243 -1.10 4.16 28.75
N CYS A 244 0.05 3.48 28.86
CA CYS A 244 0.09 2.14 29.42
C CYS A 244 -0.38 2.12 30.89
N SER A 245 0.01 3.12 31.67
CA SER A 245 -0.42 3.26 33.07
C SER A 245 -1.92 3.48 33.19
N GLU A 246 -2.50 4.29 32.31
CA GLU A 246 -3.94 4.53 32.21
C GLU A 246 -4.69 3.23 31.89
N LEU A 247 -4.27 2.48 30.88
CA LEU A 247 -4.92 1.20 30.54
C LEU A 247 -4.82 0.18 31.68
N LEU A 248 -3.68 0.12 32.37
CA LEU A 248 -3.54 -0.72 33.57
C LEU A 248 -4.52 -0.30 34.67
N ALA A 249 -4.77 0.99 34.85
CA ALA A 249 -5.68 1.47 35.89
C ALA A 249 -7.16 1.21 35.53
N THR A 250 -7.54 1.36 34.26
CA THR A 250 -8.96 1.41 33.87
C THR A 250 -9.50 0.16 33.18
N ARG A 251 -8.65 -0.64 32.52
CA ARG A 251 -9.11 -1.81 31.76
C ARG A 251 -9.07 -3.09 32.60
N PRO A 252 -10.14 -3.90 32.63
CA PRO A 252 -10.08 -5.20 33.29
C PRO A 252 -9.33 -6.26 32.47
N ARG A 253 -9.18 -6.05 31.15
CA ARG A 253 -8.79 -7.10 30.20
C ARG A 253 -8.04 -6.51 29.00
N LEU A 254 -7.07 -7.28 28.48
CA LEU A 254 -6.42 -7.07 27.18
C LEU A 254 -5.97 -8.43 26.64
N ASP A 255 -6.43 -8.82 25.46
CA ASP A 255 -6.10 -10.12 24.86
C ASP A 255 -5.11 -9.99 23.70
N PHE A 256 -5.23 -8.91 22.93
CA PHE A 256 -4.44 -8.71 21.71
C PHE A 256 -3.76 -7.34 21.69
N ILE A 257 -2.49 -7.31 21.29
CA ILE A 257 -1.76 -6.07 20.97
C ILE A 257 -1.30 -6.15 19.53
N ILE A 258 -1.66 -5.15 18.72
CA ILE A 258 -1.20 -5.00 17.35
C ILE A 258 -0.40 -3.69 17.26
N ASN A 259 0.92 -3.83 17.31
CA ASN A 259 1.86 -2.74 17.10
C ASN A 259 2.01 -2.46 15.60
N ASN A 260 1.02 -1.76 15.02
CA ASN A 260 0.93 -1.45 13.59
C ASN A 260 1.50 -0.06 13.23
N ALA A 261 1.43 0.92 14.14
CA ALA A 261 1.96 2.25 13.88
C ALA A 261 3.42 2.19 13.44
N CYS A 262 3.72 2.81 12.30
CA CYS A 262 5.03 2.75 11.67
C CYS A 262 5.33 4.04 10.92
N GLN A 263 6.57 4.50 10.99
CA GLN A 263 7.14 5.57 10.18
C GLN A 263 8.19 4.96 9.24
N THR A 264 7.89 4.93 7.94
CA THR A 264 8.83 4.60 6.86
C THR A 264 9.45 5.86 6.25
N VAL A 265 8.63 6.90 6.14
CA VAL A 265 8.99 8.24 5.66
C VAL A 265 8.48 9.28 6.64
N ARG A 266 9.35 10.17 7.13
CA ARG A 266 8.96 11.31 7.94
C ARG A 266 8.16 12.34 7.12
N ARG A 267 7.04 12.77 7.69
CA ARG A 267 6.22 13.86 7.14
C ARG A 267 6.35 15.09 8.05
N PRO A 268 6.59 16.29 7.49
CA PRO A 268 6.75 17.51 8.28
C PRO A 268 5.41 18.02 8.84
N PRO A 269 5.40 18.96 9.80
CA PRO A 269 4.19 19.60 10.33
C PRO A 269 3.18 20.03 9.25
N GLN A 270 3.67 20.66 8.18
CA GLN A 270 2.86 21.17 7.08
C GLN A 270 2.01 20.10 6.38
N PHE A 271 2.45 18.84 6.36
CA PHE A 271 1.68 17.72 5.79
C PHE A 271 0.37 17.47 6.57
N TYR A 272 0.38 17.73 7.88
CA TYR A 272 -0.75 17.46 8.77
C TYR A 272 -1.56 18.72 9.13
N ALA A 273 -1.09 19.92 8.74
CA ALA A 273 -1.69 21.20 9.13
C ALA A 273 -3.20 21.29 8.87
N HIS A 274 -3.68 20.73 7.75
CA HIS A 274 -5.09 20.73 7.37
C HIS A 274 -6.01 20.00 8.36
N MET A 275 -5.48 19.07 9.18
CA MET A 275 -6.27 18.33 10.17
C MET A 275 -6.43 19.08 11.50
N MET A 276 -5.61 20.10 11.74
CA MET A 276 -5.52 20.71 13.07
C MET A 276 -6.79 21.44 13.50
N ALA A 277 -7.52 22.00 12.55
CA ALA A 277 -8.79 22.67 12.83
C ALA A 277 -9.81 21.71 13.47
N GLY A 278 -9.92 20.48 12.94
CA GLY A 278 -10.83 19.46 13.50
C GLY A 278 -10.36 18.92 14.85
N GLU A 279 -9.05 18.70 15.00
CA GLU A 279 -8.47 18.15 16.23
C GLU A 279 -8.50 19.12 17.41
N THR A 280 -8.48 20.44 17.14
CA THR A 280 -8.47 21.47 18.18
C THR A 280 -9.79 22.22 18.35
N ALA A 281 -10.82 21.87 17.58
CA ALA A 281 -12.15 22.45 17.71
C ALA A 281 -12.67 22.34 19.17
N PRO A 282 -13.51 23.29 19.64
CA PRO A 282 -14.15 23.16 20.93
C PRO A 282 -14.94 21.85 21.07
N LEU A 283 -14.82 21.16 22.21
CA LEU A 283 -15.45 19.84 22.40
C LEU A 283 -16.97 19.85 22.21
N HIS A 284 -17.64 20.98 22.49
CA HIS A 284 -19.09 21.12 22.29
C HIS A 284 -19.52 21.18 20.81
N GLU A 285 -18.58 21.44 19.89
CA GLU A 285 -18.80 21.39 18.44
C GLU A 285 -18.62 19.97 17.88
N VAL A 286 -18.05 19.05 18.66
CA VAL A 286 -17.84 17.65 18.26
C VAL A 286 -19.17 16.88 18.44
N PRO A 287 -19.65 16.16 17.41
CA PRO A 287 -20.88 15.36 17.51
C PRO A 287 -20.83 14.32 18.64
N ASP A 288 -21.96 14.10 19.31
CA ASP A 288 -22.08 13.15 20.45
C ASP A 288 -21.56 11.76 20.15
N THR A 289 -21.82 11.28 18.93
CA THR A 289 -21.31 10.00 18.44
C THR A 289 -19.79 9.94 18.55
N LEU A 290 -19.09 10.98 18.11
CA LEU A 290 -17.63 11.02 18.15
C LEU A 290 -17.14 11.25 19.58
N ARG A 291 -17.81 12.10 20.36
CA ARG A 291 -17.48 12.35 21.77
C ARG A 291 -17.49 11.07 22.60
N LYS A 292 -18.37 10.12 22.31
CA LYS A 292 -18.37 8.80 22.98
C LYS A 292 -17.13 7.97 22.65
N LEU A 293 -16.67 7.99 21.40
CA LEU A 293 -15.48 7.24 20.97
C LEU A 293 -14.18 7.81 21.56
N ILE A 294 -14.10 9.13 21.71
CA ILE A 294 -12.94 9.83 22.27
C ILE A 294 -13.12 10.21 23.75
N GLY A 295 -14.18 9.75 24.41
CA GLY A 295 -14.59 10.26 25.72
C GLY A 295 -13.52 10.07 26.80
N ASP A 296 -12.94 8.88 26.88
CA ASP A 296 -11.86 8.57 27.81
C ASP A 296 -10.61 9.44 27.54
N TYR A 297 -10.32 9.68 26.25
CA TYR A 297 -9.24 10.56 25.83
C TYR A 297 -9.48 12.03 26.20
N GLU A 298 -10.67 12.56 25.91
CA GLU A 298 -11.04 13.94 26.23
C GLU A 298 -11.17 14.17 27.74
N GLY A 299 -11.52 13.13 28.51
CA GLY A 299 -11.45 13.14 29.97
C GLY A 299 -10.03 13.38 30.48
N LEU A 300 -9.03 12.68 29.91
CA LEU A 300 -7.61 12.87 30.23
C LEU A 300 -7.14 14.28 29.84
N ARG A 301 -7.55 14.77 28.66
CA ARG A 301 -7.26 16.14 28.19
C ARG A 301 -7.88 17.22 29.09
N SER A 302 -9.10 17.01 29.57
CA SER A 302 -9.83 17.96 30.42
C SER A 302 -9.28 18.03 31.84
N ALA A 303 -8.91 16.89 32.44
CA ALA A 303 -8.29 16.83 33.76
C ALA A 303 -6.97 17.62 33.82
N GLU A 304 -6.19 17.59 32.74
CA GLU A 304 -4.96 18.37 32.62
C GLU A 304 -5.24 19.88 32.48
N LEU A 305 -6.16 20.28 31.60
CA LEU A 305 -6.52 21.70 31.41
C LEU A 305 -6.96 22.35 32.73
N LEU A 306 -7.75 21.64 33.55
CA LEU A 306 -8.17 22.10 34.87
C LEU A 306 -7.03 22.10 35.90
N GLY A 307 -6.04 21.22 35.79
CA GLY A 307 -4.82 21.24 36.62
C GLY A 307 -3.92 22.46 36.38
N THR A 308 -4.10 23.19 35.27
CA THR A 308 -3.32 24.39 34.92
C THR A 308 -3.94 25.73 35.38
N THR A 309 -5.06 25.72 36.12
CA THR A 309 -5.75 26.95 36.59
C THR A 309 -5.08 27.63 37.80
N ALA A 310 -3.75 27.74 37.79
CA ALA A 310 -2.99 28.60 38.69
C ALA A 310 -1.97 29.46 37.92
N SER A 311 -2.41 30.18 36.88
CA SER A 311 -1.91 31.53 36.55
C SER A 311 -2.60 32.05 35.28
N ALA A 312 -3.49 33.02 35.44
CA ALA A 312 -4.08 33.77 34.36
C ALA A 312 -3.10 34.87 33.89
N ALA A 313 -2.22 34.54 32.95
CA ALA A 313 -1.57 35.49 32.06
C ALA A 313 -1.01 34.72 30.85
N LEU A 314 -1.31 35.19 29.63
CA LEU A 314 -0.69 34.71 28.39
C LEU A 314 0.81 35.09 28.40
N PRO A 315 1.73 34.15 28.11
CA PRO A 315 2.84 34.52 27.24
C PRO A 315 3.27 33.41 26.24
N VAL A 316 3.73 33.92 25.09
CA VAL A 316 4.70 33.40 24.10
C VAL A 316 5.21 31.96 24.28
N VAL A 317 5.11 31.20 23.18
CA VAL A 317 5.63 29.83 22.96
C VAL A 317 7.16 29.79 23.01
N GLN A 318 7.75 29.91 24.19
CA GLN A 318 9.15 29.56 24.43
C GLN A 318 9.29 28.89 25.79
N GLY A 319 9.51 27.56 25.76
CA GLY A 319 10.00 26.78 26.89
C GLY A 319 9.04 26.61 28.08
N ARG A 320 8.26 25.52 28.08
CA ARG A 320 7.81 24.87 29.33
C ARG A 320 7.89 23.35 29.20
N ASP A 321 8.30 22.74 30.32
CA ASP A 321 8.50 21.31 30.53
C ASP A 321 7.31 20.47 30.06
N PHE A 322 7.57 19.58 29.11
CA PHE A 322 6.66 18.52 28.69
C PHE A 322 6.63 17.42 29.77
N ASN A 323 5.85 17.62 30.83
CA ASN A 323 5.55 16.54 31.78
C ASN A 323 4.77 15.42 31.07
N ALA A 324 4.88 14.18 31.56
CA ALA A 324 4.29 12.98 30.95
C ALA A 324 2.79 13.08 30.64
N ALA A 325 2.06 13.89 31.41
CA ALA A 325 0.64 14.19 31.18
C ALA A 325 0.39 15.00 29.89
N ASN A 326 1.19 16.04 29.61
CA ASN A 326 0.96 17.01 28.54
C ASN A 326 0.93 16.41 27.12
N GLY A 327 1.69 15.35 26.89
CA GLY A 327 1.74 14.72 25.56
C GLY A 327 0.58 13.76 25.29
N LEU A 328 -0.06 13.25 26.34
CA LEU A 328 -1.24 12.38 26.17
C LEU A 328 -2.43 13.25 25.74
N ALA A 329 -2.61 14.43 26.33
CA ALA A 329 -3.72 15.33 26.02
C ALA A 329 -3.61 16.03 24.66
N ARG A 330 -2.43 16.11 24.05
CA ARG A 330 -2.15 16.98 22.89
C ARG A 330 -1.38 16.29 21.76
N ALA A 331 -1.70 15.02 21.50
CA ALA A 331 -1.02 14.19 20.50
C ALA A 331 -1.02 14.81 19.09
N ALA A 332 -2.12 15.46 18.69
CA ALA A 332 -2.21 16.13 17.39
C ALA A 332 -1.28 17.35 17.33
N GLU A 333 -1.25 18.18 18.38
CA GLU A 333 -0.39 19.35 18.45
C GLU A 333 1.11 19.00 18.50
N LEU A 334 1.49 17.86 19.09
CA LEU A 334 2.87 17.37 19.03
C LEU A 334 3.35 17.09 17.58
N SER A 335 2.43 16.80 16.66
CA SER A 335 2.74 16.67 15.23
C SER A 335 3.13 17.98 14.55
N GLN A 336 2.83 19.12 15.18
CA GLN A 336 3.04 20.46 14.63
C GLN A 336 4.34 21.12 15.10
N VAL A 337 5.11 20.46 15.97
CA VAL A 337 6.39 20.99 16.45
C VAL A 337 7.43 20.90 15.33
N PRO A 338 7.97 22.02 14.82
CA PRO A 338 9.06 21.99 13.85
C PRO A 338 10.34 21.54 14.55
N LEU A 339 11.04 20.58 13.95
CA LEU A 339 12.27 19.97 14.48
C LEU A 339 13.48 20.17 13.54
N LEU A 340 13.25 20.61 12.31
CA LEU A 340 14.30 20.94 11.34
C LEU A 340 14.13 22.38 10.82
N ASP A 341 15.23 23.02 10.46
CA ASP A 341 15.24 24.43 10.02
C ASP A 341 14.38 24.67 8.77
N ASP A 342 14.34 23.70 7.86
CA ASP A 342 13.55 23.77 6.62
C ASP A 342 12.04 23.72 6.88
N GLU A 343 11.61 23.27 8.05
CA GLU A 343 10.20 23.24 8.47
C GLU A 343 9.71 24.59 9.01
N LEU A 344 10.63 25.50 9.37
CA LEU A 344 10.29 26.87 9.74
C LEU A 344 9.91 27.71 8.50
N VAL A 345 10.30 27.26 7.31
CA VAL A 345 9.98 27.90 6.03
C VAL A 345 8.69 27.31 5.47
N ALA A 346 7.75 28.15 5.04
CA ALA A 346 6.48 27.70 4.49
C ALA A 346 6.68 26.92 3.16
N GLN A 347 6.35 25.63 3.19
CA GLN A 347 6.48 24.70 2.05
C GLN A 347 5.12 24.34 1.42
N GLN A 348 4.16 25.27 1.40
CA GLN A 348 2.77 25.00 0.98
C GLN A 348 2.64 24.41 -0.44
N HIS A 349 3.51 24.80 -1.37
CA HIS A 349 3.51 24.26 -2.74
C HIS A 349 3.83 22.76 -2.82
N LEU A 350 4.50 22.18 -1.80
CA LEU A 350 4.81 20.75 -1.70
C LEU A 350 3.67 19.93 -1.09
N PHE A 351 2.74 20.61 -0.40
CA PHE A 351 1.59 20.04 0.30
C PHE A 351 0.32 20.83 -0.05
N PRO A 352 -0.17 20.72 -1.30
CA PRO A 352 -1.29 21.52 -1.77
C PRO A 352 -2.57 21.21 -1.00
N GLU A 353 -3.15 22.23 -0.37
CA GLU A 353 -4.36 22.11 0.44
C GLU A 353 -5.54 21.55 -0.37
N GLY A 354 -6.34 20.70 0.26
CA GLY A 354 -7.51 20.05 -0.36
C GLY A 354 -7.18 18.94 -1.37
N ARG A 355 -5.90 18.68 -1.67
CA ARG A 355 -5.49 17.59 -2.55
C ARG A 355 -5.09 16.35 -1.74
N LEU A 356 -5.98 15.35 -1.76
CA LEU A 356 -5.77 14.08 -1.08
C LEU A 356 -5.48 12.93 -2.04
N ASP A 357 -4.81 11.89 -1.55
CA ASP A 357 -4.61 10.61 -2.24
C ASP A 357 -5.81 9.66 -2.05
N GLN A 358 -5.72 8.45 -2.59
CA GLN A 358 -6.78 7.43 -2.51
C GLN A 358 -7.12 7.00 -1.08
N ASP A 359 -6.17 7.16 -0.14
CA ASP A 359 -6.33 6.86 1.28
C ASP A 359 -6.80 8.09 2.09
N LEU A 360 -7.19 9.17 1.39
CA LEU A 360 -7.57 10.46 1.96
C LEU A 360 -6.46 11.07 2.84
N GLN A 361 -5.20 10.92 2.42
CA GLN A 361 -4.04 11.62 2.99
C GLN A 361 -3.62 12.78 2.12
N GLN A 362 -3.05 13.82 2.72
CA GLN A 362 -2.40 14.92 2.01
C GLN A 362 -1.41 14.37 0.98
N VAL A 363 -1.48 14.86 -0.26
CA VAL A 363 -0.46 14.54 -1.26
C VAL A 363 0.86 15.20 -0.89
N ASP A 364 1.95 14.44 -0.95
CA ASP A 364 3.33 14.90 -0.76
C ASP A 364 4.05 14.97 -2.11
N LEU A 365 4.38 16.18 -2.56
CA LEU A 365 5.04 16.44 -3.84
C LEU A 365 6.56 16.61 -3.71
N ARG A 366 7.16 16.29 -2.56
CA ARG A 366 8.61 16.35 -2.41
C ARG A 366 9.28 15.39 -3.39
N GLY A 367 10.19 15.92 -4.22
CA GLY A 367 10.95 15.12 -5.20
C GLY A 367 11.95 14.13 -4.57
N ARG A 368 12.14 14.19 -3.25
CA ARG A 368 13.02 13.29 -2.50
C ARG A 368 12.51 13.09 -1.08
N ASN A 369 12.57 11.86 -0.60
CA ASN A 369 12.22 11.48 0.77
C ASN A 369 13.23 10.46 1.32
N SER A 370 13.07 10.10 2.59
CA SER A 370 13.99 9.23 3.34
C SER A 370 14.01 7.77 2.90
N TRP A 371 12.99 7.33 2.16
CA TRP A 371 13.00 6.03 1.49
C TRP A 371 14.19 5.89 0.52
N ARG A 372 14.62 7.01 -0.07
CA ARG A 372 15.72 7.06 -1.03
C ARG A 372 17.05 7.59 -0.48
N MET A 373 17.11 7.97 0.80
CA MET A 373 18.30 8.55 1.41
C MET A 373 19.35 7.47 1.75
N LEU A 374 20.62 7.78 1.52
CA LEU A 374 21.77 7.06 2.04
C LEU A 374 21.99 7.43 3.52
N MET A 375 22.82 6.65 4.22
CA MET A 375 23.06 6.83 5.66
C MET A 375 23.44 8.27 6.05
N ALA A 376 24.38 8.89 5.34
CA ALA A 376 24.85 10.24 5.64
C ALA A 376 23.81 11.34 5.33
N GLU A 377 22.70 10.99 4.67
CA GLU A 377 21.66 11.94 4.26
C GLU A 377 20.43 11.89 5.19
N VAL A 378 20.32 10.86 6.04
CA VAL A 378 19.20 10.73 6.97
C VAL A 378 19.34 11.73 8.11
N PRO A 379 18.38 12.65 8.33
CA PRO A 379 18.41 13.57 9.46
C PRO A 379 18.39 12.83 10.80
N SER A 380 19.11 13.33 11.80
CA SER A 380 19.12 12.72 13.14
C SER A 380 17.73 12.68 13.78
N VAL A 381 16.91 13.71 13.54
CA VAL A 381 15.51 13.75 13.98
C VAL A 381 14.72 12.57 13.41
N GLU A 382 14.82 12.33 12.10
CA GLU A 382 14.11 11.23 11.45
C GLU A 382 14.60 9.86 11.91
N LEU A 383 15.91 9.69 12.11
CA LEU A 383 16.46 8.47 12.71
C LEU A 383 15.81 8.21 14.08
N LEU A 384 15.79 9.21 14.97
CA LEU A 384 15.25 9.08 16.32
C LEU A 384 13.75 8.80 16.29
N GLU A 385 12.97 9.54 15.52
CA GLU A 385 11.52 9.32 15.39
C GLU A 385 11.22 7.92 14.86
N THR A 386 11.93 7.46 13.83
CA THR A 386 11.72 6.13 13.26
C THR A 386 12.06 5.03 14.27
N GLN A 387 13.10 5.18 15.08
CA GLN A 387 13.40 4.23 16.17
C GLN A 387 12.34 4.27 17.28
N LEU A 388 11.92 5.48 17.68
CA LEU A 388 10.91 5.68 18.71
C LEU A 388 9.58 5.03 18.34
N VAL A 389 9.10 5.30 17.13
CA VAL A 389 7.82 4.79 16.62
C VAL A 389 7.89 3.30 16.33
N ASN A 390 8.92 2.82 15.62
CA ASN A 390 8.90 1.47 15.06
C ASN A 390 9.46 0.39 16.01
N ALA A 391 10.19 0.75 17.06
CA ALA A 391 10.85 -0.22 17.95
C ALA A 391 10.68 0.11 19.45
N ILE A 392 10.97 1.34 19.87
CA ILE A 392 10.95 1.69 21.30
C ILE A 392 9.52 1.72 21.86
N ALA A 393 8.57 2.36 21.17
CA ALA A 393 7.19 2.38 21.62
C ALA A 393 6.55 0.98 21.66
N PRO A 394 6.69 0.12 20.64
CA PRO A 394 6.28 -1.29 20.74
C PRO A 394 6.91 -2.03 21.93
N PHE A 395 8.19 -1.81 22.21
CA PHE A 395 8.85 -2.40 23.38
C PHE A 395 8.18 -1.99 24.69
N ILE A 396 7.93 -0.68 24.88
CA ILE A 396 7.29 -0.15 26.08
C ILE A 396 5.87 -0.71 26.22
N ILE A 397 5.08 -0.67 25.14
CA ILE A 397 3.70 -1.18 25.13
C ILE A 397 3.67 -2.66 25.53
N ASN A 398 4.49 -3.49 24.90
CA ASN A 398 4.55 -4.93 25.20
C ASN A 398 4.96 -5.18 26.66
N ALA A 399 6.02 -4.51 27.12
CA ALA A 399 6.54 -4.69 28.47
C ALA A 399 5.59 -4.20 29.56
N ARG A 400 4.97 -3.03 29.38
CA ARG A 400 4.10 -2.40 30.38
C ARG A 400 2.70 -2.99 30.42
N LEU A 401 2.19 -3.49 29.31
CA LEU A 401 0.84 -4.07 29.26
C LEU A 401 0.80 -5.58 29.50
N LYS A 402 1.94 -6.28 29.61
CA LYS A 402 1.97 -7.69 30.01
C LYS A 402 1.13 -7.97 31.28
N PRO A 403 1.23 -7.19 32.39
CA PRO A 403 0.38 -7.40 33.56
C PRO A 403 -1.12 -7.26 33.30
N LEU A 404 -1.52 -6.40 32.35
CA LEU A 404 -2.93 -6.28 31.95
C LEU A 404 -3.39 -7.52 31.18
N MET A 405 -2.55 -8.05 30.30
CA MET A 405 -2.83 -9.30 29.59
C MET A 405 -2.97 -10.48 30.54
N LEU A 406 -2.16 -10.52 31.61
CA LEU A 406 -2.20 -11.56 32.64
C LEU A 406 -3.44 -11.53 33.54
N ARG A 407 -4.31 -10.51 33.46
CA ARG A 407 -5.53 -10.45 34.30
C ARG A 407 -6.55 -11.53 33.97
N THR A 408 -6.43 -12.15 32.81
CA THR A 408 -7.38 -13.17 32.33
C THR A 408 -6.65 -14.49 32.06
N PRO A 409 -7.26 -15.65 32.41
CA PRO A 409 -6.55 -16.93 32.45
C PRO A 409 -6.35 -17.58 31.07
N GLU A 410 -7.01 -17.08 30.02
CA GLU A 410 -6.93 -17.68 28.68
C GLU A 410 -5.51 -17.58 28.11
N ARG A 411 -5.13 -18.56 27.29
CA ARG A 411 -3.74 -18.73 26.80
C ARG A 411 -3.64 -18.59 25.28
N ASP A 412 -4.61 -17.93 24.68
CA ASP A 412 -4.75 -17.64 23.25
C ASP A 412 -4.53 -16.15 22.97
N LYS A 413 -3.70 -15.47 23.79
CA LYS A 413 -3.41 -14.03 23.69
C LYS A 413 -2.32 -13.79 22.66
N HIS A 414 -2.34 -12.65 21.97
CA HIS A 414 -1.39 -12.38 20.88
C HIS A 414 -0.76 -11.00 20.99
N ILE A 415 0.52 -10.94 20.63
CA ILE A 415 1.21 -9.69 20.34
C ILE A 415 1.71 -9.77 18.90
N VAL A 416 1.18 -8.90 18.03
CA VAL A 416 1.62 -8.76 16.65
C VAL A 416 2.45 -7.49 16.49
N ASN A 417 3.73 -7.69 16.20
CA ASN A 417 4.64 -6.61 15.86
C ASN A 417 4.69 -6.48 14.34
N VAL A 418 4.09 -5.43 13.78
CA VAL A 418 4.05 -5.25 12.32
C VAL A 418 5.43 -4.85 11.81
N SER A 419 6.08 -5.77 11.13
CA SER A 419 7.43 -5.65 10.59
C SER A 419 7.41 -5.66 9.07
N ALA A 420 8.58 -5.79 8.45
CA ALA A 420 8.73 -5.89 7.02
C ALA A 420 10.06 -6.58 6.65
N MET A 421 10.21 -6.97 5.38
CA MET A 421 11.46 -7.51 4.82
C MET A 421 12.69 -6.61 5.03
N GLU A 422 12.49 -5.32 5.30
CA GLU A 422 13.51 -4.35 5.71
C GLU A 422 14.23 -4.75 7.00
N GLY A 423 13.54 -5.46 7.90
CA GLY A 423 14.09 -6.00 9.15
C GLY A 423 14.94 -7.27 8.97
N GLN A 424 14.90 -7.89 7.79
CA GLN A 424 15.62 -9.14 7.53
C GLN A 424 17.12 -8.90 7.36
N PHE A 425 17.95 -9.70 8.06
CA PHE A 425 19.41 -9.59 8.00
C PHE A 425 19.98 -10.20 6.72
N TYR A 426 19.65 -11.46 6.45
CA TYR A 426 20.29 -12.26 5.39
C TYR A 426 19.49 -12.27 4.08
N ARG A 427 18.92 -11.12 3.71
CA ARG A 427 18.19 -10.96 2.45
C ARG A 427 19.18 -10.85 1.27
N ASN A 428 19.02 -11.69 0.25
CA ASN A 428 19.88 -11.72 -0.94
C ASN A 428 20.04 -10.36 -1.64
N PHE A 429 19.00 -9.52 -1.59
CA PHE A 429 19.01 -8.20 -2.19
C PHE A 429 18.50 -7.18 -1.17
N LYS A 430 19.42 -6.40 -0.61
CA LYS A 430 19.13 -5.26 0.27
C LYS A 430 19.69 -3.99 -0.38
N THR A 431 18.93 -2.90 -0.32
CA THR A 431 19.40 -1.61 -0.86
C THR A 431 20.30 -0.90 0.15
N THR A 432 21.10 0.06 -0.31
CA THR A 432 21.92 0.94 0.56
C THR A 432 21.14 2.14 1.11
N ARG A 433 19.82 2.20 0.88
CA ARG A 433 18.94 3.32 1.23
C ARG A 433 18.09 2.99 2.46
N HIS A 434 17.43 4.01 3.02
CA HIS A 434 16.56 3.93 4.21
C HIS A 434 17.13 3.09 5.38
N PRO A 435 18.42 3.22 5.74
CA PRO A 435 19.05 2.34 6.72
C PRO A 435 18.41 2.44 8.11
N HIS A 436 17.90 3.63 8.48
CA HIS A 436 17.21 3.86 9.75
C HIS A 436 15.92 3.03 9.90
N THR A 437 15.14 2.86 8.82
CA THR A 437 13.96 1.97 8.79
C THR A 437 14.37 0.51 8.88
N ASN A 438 15.41 0.10 8.13
CA ASN A 438 15.96 -1.26 8.22
C ASN A 438 16.39 -1.60 9.65
N MET A 439 17.13 -0.69 10.30
CA MET A 439 17.57 -0.85 11.70
C MET A 439 16.39 -0.99 12.65
N ALA A 440 15.37 -0.15 12.52
CA ALA A 440 14.22 -0.18 13.43
C ALA A 440 13.39 -1.47 13.28
N LYS A 441 13.16 -1.93 12.04
CA LYS A 441 12.46 -3.20 11.79
C LYS A 441 13.27 -4.41 12.25
N ALA A 442 14.60 -4.37 12.10
CA ALA A 442 15.49 -5.39 12.63
C ALA A 442 15.47 -5.45 14.17
N ALA A 443 15.44 -4.28 14.84
CA ALA A 443 15.30 -4.20 16.29
C ALA A 443 13.95 -4.77 16.77
N LEU A 444 12.86 -4.47 16.06
CA LEU A 444 11.52 -5.01 16.35
C LEU A 444 11.46 -6.53 16.16
N ASN A 445 12.08 -7.05 15.09
CA ASN A 445 12.22 -8.48 14.84
C ASN A 445 13.03 -9.15 15.97
N MET A 446 14.15 -8.55 16.36
CA MET A 446 14.99 -9.07 17.44
C MET A 446 14.25 -9.10 18.78
N MET A 447 13.50 -8.05 19.11
CA MET A 447 12.64 -8.03 20.31
C MET A 447 11.66 -9.21 20.31
N THR A 448 10.98 -9.46 19.19
CA THR A 448 10.09 -10.62 19.06
C THR A 448 10.84 -11.92 19.31
N ARG A 449 11.95 -12.13 18.58
CA ARG A 449 12.75 -13.36 18.67
C ARG A 449 13.28 -13.62 20.08
N THR A 450 13.65 -12.56 20.81
CA THR A 450 14.20 -12.65 22.17
C THR A 450 13.09 -12.88 23.20
N SER A 451 12.01 -12.10 23.16
CA SER A 451 11.01 -12.05 24.24
C SER A 451 9.88 -13.06 24.09
N ALA A 452 9.61 -13.59 22.90
CA ALA A 452 8.46 -14.47 22.67
C ALA A 452 8.49 -15.74 23.55
N ALA A 453 9.66 -16.31 23.82
CA ALA A 453 9.78 -17.49 24.67
C ALA A 453 9.34 -17.24 26.13
N ASP A 454 9.63 -16.05 26.66
CA ASP A 454 9.15 -15.64 28.00
C ASP A 454 7.62 -15.48 28.00
N TYR A 455 7.08 -14.76 27.02
CA TYR A 455 5.66 -14.45 26.92
C TYR A 455 4.81 -15.70 26.68
N GLN A 456 5.37 -16.71 25.99
CA GLN A 456 4.70 -17.97 25.74
C GLN A 456 4.39 -18.74 27.03
N ASN A 457 5.23 -18.62 28.06
CA ASN A 457 4.99 -19.26 29.37
C ASN A 457 3.68 -18.79 29.99
N ASP A 458 3.25 -17.58 29.65
CA ASP A 458 2.02 -16.94 30.11
C ASP A 458 0.85 -17.09 29.12
N GLY A 459 1.03 -17.83 28.02
CA GLY A 459 0.01 -18.00 26.98
C GLY A 459 -0.16 -16.77 26.08
N ILE A 460 0.91 -15.97 25.92
CA ILE A 460 0.96 -14.82 25.04
C ILE A 460 1.89 -15.11 23.85
N HIS A 461 1.30 -15.24 22.69
CA HIS A 461 1.97 -15.62 21.44
C HIS A 461 2.44 -14.35 20.71
N MET A 462 3.73 -14.04 20.81
CA MET A 462 4.33 -12.86 20.21
C MET A 462 4.99 -13.19 18.86
N ASN A 463 4.61 -12.47 17.78
CA ASN A 463 5.17 -12.64 16.44
C ASN A 463 5.48 -11.31 15.76
N SER A 464 6.42 -11.35 14.80
CA SER A 464 6.63 -10.28 13.82
C SER A 464 5.91 -10.64 12.53
N VAL A 465 5.25 -9.68 11.88
CA VAL A 465 4.46 -9.95 10.67
C VAL A 465 4.79 -8.97 9.56
N ASP A 466 5.20 -9.47 8.40
CA ASP A 466 5.36 -8.71 7.15
C ASP A 466 4.00 -8.48 6.50
N THR A 467 3.68 -7.22 6.21
CA THR A 467 2.43 -6.84 5.52
C THR A 467 2.43 -7.21 4.04
N GLY A 468 3.57 -7.63 3.49
CA GLY A 468 3.84 -7.64 2.07
C GLY A 468 3.89 -6.23 1.47
N TRP A 469 4.06 -6.18 0.15
CA TRP A 469 4.26 -4.95 -0.58
C TRP A 469 2.94 -4.32 -0.99
N VAL A 470 2.47 -3.39 -0.16
CA VAL A 470 1.18 -2.70 -0.29
C VAL A 470 1.30 -1.31 -0.93
N THR A 471 2.33 -0.55 -0.56
CA THR A 471 2.53 0.86 -0.97
C THR A 471 3.90 1.04 -1.64
N ASP A 472 3.99 1.94 -2.62
CA ASP A 472 5.28 2.44 -3.13
C ASP A 472 5.66 3.71 -2.37
N GLU A 473 6.76 3.65 -1.62
CA GLU A 473 7.25 4.75 -0.77
C GLU A 473 8.12 5.75 -1.53
N ASP A 474 8.41 5.49 -2.81
CA ASP A 474 9.12 6.46 -3.65
C ASP A 474 8.29 7.75 -3.86
N PRO A 475 8.96 8.90 -4.08
CA PRO A 475 8.28 10.14 -4.46
C PRO A 475 7.29 9.96 -5.62
N ALA A 476 6.20 10.73 -5.59
CA ALA A 476 5.05 10.56 -6.50
C ALA A 476 5.46 10.51 -7.98
N ASP A 477 6.36 11.39 -8.42
CA ASP A 477 6.83 11.43 -9.82
C ASP A 477 7.60 10.15 -10.22
N ILE A 478 8.39 9.59 -9.30
CA ILE A 478 9.13 8.36 -9.52
C ILE A 478 8.17 7.17 -9.57
N ALA A 479 7.23 7.10 -8.63
CA ALA A 479 6.21 6.06 -8.63
C ALA A 479 5.38 6.08 -9.94
N ALA A 480 4.94 7.26 -10.38
CA ALA A 480 4.24 7.44 -11.65
C ALA A 480 5.08 7.01 -12.86
N LYS A 481 6.40 7.31 -12.84
CA LYS A 481 7.32 6.87 -13.88
C LYS A 481 7.46 5.34 -13.93
N LYS A 482 7.59 4.66 -12.79
CA LYS A 482 7.63 3.17 -12.74
C LYS A 482 6.34 2.55 -13.27
N VAL A 483 5.18 3.10 -12.94
CA VAL A 483 3.89 2.63 -13.49
C VAL A 483 3.92 2.70 -15.01
N LYS A 484 4.34 3.84 -15.58
CA LYS A 484 4.35 4.08 -17.02
C LYS A 484 5.41 3.26 -17.78
N GLU A 485 6.62 3.18 -17.23
CA GLU A 485 7.78 2.61 -17.92
C GLU A 485 7.99 1.12 -17.60
N GLU A 486 7.74 0.72 -16.35
CA GLU A 486 7.99 -0.63 -15.85
C GLU A 486 6.70 -1.46 -15.70
N ARG A 487 5.52 -0.85 -15.89
CA ARG A 487 4.21 -1.47 -15.65
C ARG A 487 4.08 -2.02 -14.22
N PHE A 488 4.74 -1.34 -13.29
CA PHE A 488 4.84 -1.75 -11.91
C PHE A 488 3.71 -1.14 -11.07
N HIS A 489 3.11 -1.96 -10.22
CA HIS A 489 2.34 -1.53 -9.05
C HIS A 489 2.56 -2.54 -7.92
N PRO A 490 2.35 -2.13 -6.65
CA PRO A 490 2.40 -3.08 -5.55
C PRO A 490 1.44 -4.26 -5.78
N PRO A 491 1.85 -5.49 -5.49
CA PRO A 491 1.06 -6.71 -5.73
C PRO A 491 -0.10 -6.90 -4.76
N LEU A 492 -0.10 -6.17 -3.64
CA LEU A 492 -1.10 -6.24 -2.57
C LEU A 492 -1.73 -4.87 -2.34
N ASP A 493 -2.91 -4.84 -1.72
CA ASP A 493 -3.55 -3.62 -1.23
C ASP A 493 -3.58 -3.56 0.32
N ILE A 494 -4.18 -2.50 0.88
CA ILE A 494 -4.23 -2.29 2.34
C ILE A 494 -5.09 -3.33 3.07
N VAL A 495 -6.02 -4.00 2.38
CA VAL A 495 -6.86 -5.07 2.93
C VAL A 495 -6.05 -6.35 3.05
N ASP A 496 -5.20 -6.64 2.05
CA ASP A 496 -4.23 -7.73 2.12
C ASP A 496 -3.24 -7.55 3.27
N GLY A 497 -2.78 -6.31 3.48
CA GLY A 497 -1.90 -5.95 4.59
C GLY A 497 -2.60 -6.14 5.94
N ALA A 498 -3.85 -5.69 6.06
CA ALA A 498 -4.66 -5.86 7.27
C ALA A 498 -4.88 -7.34 7.59
N ALA A 499 -5.28 -8.13 6.58
CA ALA A 499 -5.49 -9.57 6.73
C ALA A 499 -4.25 -10.28 7.28
N ARG A 500 -3.05 -9.92 6.81
CA ARG A 500 -1.79 -10.50 7.30
C ARG A 500 -1.54 -10.20 8.78
N ILE A 501 -1.73 -8.95 9.21
CA ILE A 501 -1.38 -8.56 10.58
C ILE A 501 -2.39 -9.04 11.62
N VAL A 502 -3.63 -9.35 11.22
CA VAL A 502 -4.60 -9.99 12.13
C VAL A 502 -4.59 -11.51 12.04
N ASP A 503 -3.93 -12.09 11.04
CA ASP A 503 -3.92 -13.54 10.79
C ASP A 503 -3.46 -14.36 12.00
N PRO A 504 -2.38 -14.02 12.76
CA PRO A 504 -1.98 -14.83 13.91
C PRO A 504 -3.09 -14.99 14.96
N ILE A 505 -3.92 -13.96 15.11
CA ILE A 505 -5.08 -13.97 16.01
C ILE A 505 -6.19 -14.84 15.40
N ILE A 506 -6.65 -14.49 14.19
CA ILE A 506 -7.80 -15.14 13.55
C ILE A 506 -7.52 -16.62 13.29
N HIS A 507 -6.37 -16.93 12.71
CA HIS A 507 -5.94 -18.30 12.46
C HIS A 507 -5.85 -19.08 13.78
N GLY A 508 -5.21 -18.51 14.80
CA GLY A 508 -5.08 -19.16 16.10
C GLY A 508 -6.42 -19.46 16.76
N ILE A 509 -7.40 -18.56 16.66
CA ILE A 509 -8.75 -18.80 17.18
C ILE A 509 -9.48 -19.87 16.37
N ASN A 510 -9.36 -19.84 15.04
CA ASN A 510 -10.05 -20.78 14.15
C ASN A 510 -9.49 -22.20 14.23
N THR A 511 -8.18 -22.38 14.44
CA THR A 511 -7.52 -23.69 14.41
C THR A 511 -7.13 -24.21 15.78
N GLY A 512 -7.03 -23.34 16.79
CA GLY A 512 -6.40 -23.66 18.08
C GLY A 512 -4.87 -23.73 18.00
N GLU A 513 -4.27 -23.51 16.83
CA GLU A 513 -2.82 -23.50 16.63
C GLU A 513 -2.29 -22.07 16.70
N HIS A 514 -1.67 -21.75 17.84
CA HIS A 514 -1.10 -20.42 18.07
C HIS A 514 0.41 -20.43 17.83
N VAL A 515 0.81 -19.87 16.69
CA VAL A 515 2.22 -19.68 16.34
C VAL A 515 2.81 -18.58 17.23
N TRP A 516 4.06 -18.73 17.66
CA TRP A 516 4.78 -17.74 18.47
C TRP A 516 6.28 -17.73 18.12
N GLY A 517 6.93 -16.59 18.37
CA GLY A 517 8.36 -16.44 18.17
C GLY A 517 8.80 -16.58 16.71
N GLN A 518 7.94 -16.22 15.76
CA GLN A 518 8.24 -16.26 14.33
C GLN A 518 8.25 -14.86 13.69
N PHE A 519 8.96 -14.76 12.56
CA PHE A 519 8.71 -13.73 11.57
C PHE A 519 7.82 -14.34 10.48
N LEU A 520 6.60 -13.83 10.34
CA LEU A 520 5.60 -14.35 9.42
C LEU A 520 5.56 -13.51 8.15
N LYS A 521 5.61 -14.17 7.01
CA LYS A 521 5.45 -13.57 5.69
C LYS A 521 4.58 -14.47 4.83
N ASP A 522 3.61 -13.88 4.14
CA ASP A 522 2.64 -14.60 3.32
C ASP A 522 1.95 -15.74 4.11
N TYR A 523 1.57 -15.45 5.35
CA TYR A 523 0.87 -16.37 6.28
C TYR A 523 1.71 -17.59 6.73
N ALA A 524 3.03 -17.56 6.55
CA ALA A 524 3.94 -18.64 6.95
C ALA A 524 5.22 -18.10 7.62
N PRO A 525 5.91 -18.89 8.46
CA PRO A 525 7.23 -18.53 8.97
C PRO A 525 8.26 -18.29 7.87
N THR A 526 9.11 -17.29 8.05
CA THR A 526 10.24 -16.93 7.18
C THR A 526 11.50 -16.64 7.99
N ASP A 527 12.64 -16.61 7.31
CA ASP A 527 13.94 -16.26 7.92
C ASP A 527 13.95 -14.83 8.49
N TRP A 528 14.62 -14.66 9.62
CA TRP A 528 14.71 -13.42 10.42
C TRP A 528 15.41 -12.23 9.79
#